data_AF-A0AAF1BQ23-F1
#
_entry.id   AF-A0AAF1BQ23-F1
#
_cell.length_a   1.000
_cell.length_b   1.000
_cell.length_c   1.000
_cell.angle_alpha   90.00
_cell.angle_beta   90.00
_cell.angle_gamma   90.00
#
_symmetry.space_group_name_H-M   'P 1'
#
loop_
_entity.id
_entity.type
_entity.pdbx_description
1 polymer ?
#
loop_
_entity_poly.entity_id
_entity_poly.type
_entity_poly.pdbx_seq_one_letter_code
_entity_poly.pdbx_strand_id
1 'polypeptide(L)'
;MSASSSRAASIAPSAAADAATDIYRPIAAQVQKPLAPLLPDSSSSNAPPNLPTLLDVDGVTYSSRVSGKTLMLTDLPSAGPSALVTGKKRNRGDAKSRAAARAEAEGIEKARRDAGVVGHRGRKPVTVLSRSSRIDYAALLPLHYLHNAYLAQTLSLPPYDGSSTPRIPSPDALQGKLAKADFTGAQLRVLAARNPSLVGVEGIVVEETANSFRLLAADDRVRVVPKPGAQFTITFPACAMPAGEEDVEAFVAKCPQIAVDIVGASFAFRSGDRAGRKFRPAQGGGGGSGWAEEWVEGEWSTLLRGLEGDAPAKIPSGRRKKGKSRRKDPLAHGSVQVFT
;
A
#
# COMPACT_ATOMS: atom_id res chain seq x y z
N MET A 1 4.09 27.18 68.41
CA MET A 1 4.28 27.64 67.02
C MET A 1 3.01 27.32 66.24
N SER A 2 2.12 28.31 66.08
CA SER A 2 0.91 28.20 65.27
C SER A 2 0.75 29.52 64.53
N ALA A 3 0.95 29.49 63.21
CA ALA A 3 0.87 30.67 62.37
C ALA A 3 -0.52 30.76 61.75
N SER A 4 -1.26 31.79 62.16
CA SER A 4 -2.48 32.26 61.51
C SER A 4 -2.15 33.23 60.37
N SER A 5 -2.82 33.00 59.25
CA SER A 5 -3.35 33.94 58.26
C SER A 5 -2.92 35.42 58.30
N SER A 6 -2.39 35.91 57.17
CA SER A 6 -2.97 37.10 56.55
C SER A 6 -2.77 37.07 55.03
N ARG A 7 -3.89 37.26 54.32
CA ARG A 7 -3.99 37.48 52.87
C ARG A 7 -3.40 38.85 52.52
N ALA A 8 -2.44 38.88 51.60
CA ALA A 8 -2.12 40.08 50.82
C ALA A 8 -2.88 40.04 49.49
N ALA A 9 -3.39 41.19 49.08
CA ALA A 9 -4.30 41.40 47.96
C ALA A 9 -3.70 41.00 46.61
N SER A 10 -4.51 40.33 45.78
CA SER A 10 -4.21 40.07 44.38
C SER A 10 -4.22 41.35 43.58
N ILE A 11 -3.11 41.63 42.91
CA ILE A 11 -2.95 42.63 41.86
C ILE A 11 -3.95 42.29 40.74
N ALA A 12 -4.79 43.25 40.36
CA ALA A 12 -5.65 43.15 39.18
C ALA A 12 -4.76 43.10 37.92
N PRO A 13 -4.95 42.15 36.98
CA PRO A 13 -4.32 42.25 35.68
C PRO A 13 -5.04 43.33 34.87
N SER A 14 -4.25 44.28 34.38
CA SER A 14 -4.60 45.33 33.43
C SER A 14 -5.19 44.76 32.13
N ALA A 15 -5.94 45.61 31.44
CA ALA A 15 -6.59 45.43 30.14
C ALA A 15 -5.95 44.37 29.22
N ALA A 16 -6.80 43.44 28.78
CA ALA A 16 -6.47 42.29 27.96
C ALA A 16 -5.79 42.70 26.64
N ALA A 17 -4.52 42.33 26.50
CA ALA A 17 -3.92 42.09 25.20
C ALA A 17 -4.62 40.87 24.55
N ASP A 18 -4.73 40.87 23.22
CA ASP A 18 -5.29 39.79 22.39
C ASP A 18 -4.74 38.42 22.80
N ALA A 19 -5.48 37.74 23.68
CA ALA A 19 -5.16 36.39 24.10
C ALA A 19 -5.60 35.46 22.97
N ALA A 20 -4.64 35.05 22.14
CA ALA A 20 -4.80 33.99 21.16
C ALA A 20 -5.49 32.79 21.82
N THR A 21 -6.78 32.62 21.49
CA THR A 21 -7.63 31.64 22.15
C THR A 21 -7.33 30.29 21.54
N ASP A 22 -6.64 29.44 22.29
CA ASP A 22 -6.30 28.09 21.85
C ASP A 22 -7.59 27.26 21.67
N ILE A 23 -7.89 26.93 20.41
CA ILE A 23 -9.11 26.24 19.96
C ILE A 23 -9.18 24.82 20.54
N TYR A 24 -8.05 24.23 20.94
CA TYR A 24 -8.00 22.88 21.51
C TYR A 24 -7.88 22.86 23.03
N ARG A 25 -7.94 24.02 23.69
CA ARG A 25 -7.95 24.08 25.14
C ARG A 25 -9.27 23.49 25.65
N PRO A 26 -9.25 22.40 26.44
CA PRO A 26 -10.48 21.87 27.02
C PRO A 26 -11.12 22.96 27.87
N ILE A 27 -12.41 23.20 27.64
CA ILE A 27 -13.20 24.18 28.41
C ILE A 27 -13.02 23.80 29.88
N ALA A 28 -12.37 24.66 30.65
CA ALA A 28 -12.15 24.39 32.07
C ALA A 28 -13.53 24.22 32.72
N ALA A 29 -13.80 23.06 33.29
CA ALA A 29 -15.06 22.71 33.95
C ALA A 29 -15.44 23.67 35.10
N GLN A 30 -14.54 24.58 35.46
CA GLN A 30 -14.63 25.52 36.55
C GLN A 30 -14.92 26.96 36.11
N VAL A 31 -15.11 27.26 34.81
CA VAL A 31 -15.64 28.58 34.41
C VAL A 31 -17.15 28.59 34.60
N GLN A 32 -17.58 28.55 35.86
CA GLN A 32 -18.91 29.01 36.23
C GLN A 32 -18.84 30.53 36.32
N LYS A 33 -18.99 31.22 35.18
CA LYS A 33 -19.45 32.61 35.26
C LYS A 33 -20.82 32.54 35.93
N PRO A 34 -21.03 33.15 37.10
CA PRO A 34 -22.35 33.14 37.70
C PRO A 34 -23.31 33.79 36.71
N LEU A 35 -24.38 33.09 36.32
CA LEU A 35 -25.42 33.62 35.43
C LEU A 35 -26.27 34.70 36.11
N ALA A 36 -26.01 34.95 37.40
CA ALA A 36 -26.67 35.95 38.24
C ALA A 36 -26.87 37.35 37.60
N PRO A 37 -25.90 37.95 36.87
CA PRO A 37 -26.08 39.29 36.31
C PRO A 37 -26.93 39.32 35.02
N LEU A 38 -27.39 38.16 34.53
CA LEU A 38 -28.20 38.03 33.31
C LEU A 38 -29.64 37.54 33.60
N LEU A 39 -29.99 37.41 34.88
CA LEU A 39 -31.30 36.95 35.32
C LEU A 39 -32.16 38.16 35.71
N PRO A 40 -33.46 38.20 35.34
CA PRO A 40 -34.35 39.26 35.78
C PRO A 40 -34.57 39.18 37.30
N ASP A 41 -34.55 40.33 38.00
CA ASP A 41 -34.55 40.47 39.47
C ASP A 41 -35.83 39.96 40.18
N SER A 42 -36.76 39.36 39.46
CA SER A 42 -38.03 38.91 40.02
C SER A 42 -37.99 37.43 40.43
N SER A 43 -37.84 37.20 41.74
CA SER A 43 -38.37 36.08 42.56
C SER A 43 -37.36 35.10 43.22
N SER A 44 -36.91 35.49 44.42
CA SER A 44 -36.93 34.76 45.72
C SER A 44 -36.82 33.22 45.81
N SER A 45 -36.22 32.51 44.85
CA SER A 45 -35.87 31.10 45.03
C SER A 45 -34.49 30.81 44.43
N ASN A 46 -33.64 30.09 45.16
CA ASN A 46 -32.30 29.66 44.74
C ASN A 46 -32.31 28.63 43.57
N ALA A 47 -33.38 28.58 42.78
CA ALA A 47 -33.53 27.69 41.63
C ALA A 47 -33.23 28.46 40.32
N PRO A 48 -32.47 27.89 39.39
CA PRO A 48 -32.29 28.51 38.07
C PRO A 48 -33.65 28.66 37.38
N PRO A 49 -33.93 29.76 36.66
CA PRO A 49 -35.21 29.92 35.98
C PRO A 49 -35.40 28.82 34.94
N ASN A 50 -36.62 28.32 34.84
CA ASN A 50 -36.96 27.33 33.84
C ASN A 50 -36.93 27.96 32.43
N LEU A 51 -36.51 27.20 31.43
CA LEU A 51 -36.48 27.61 30.02
C LEU A 51 -37.77 28.27 29.49
N PRO A 52 -39.01 27.83 29.83
CA PRO A 52 -40.22 28.55 29.44
C PRO A 52 -40.23 30.01 29.92
N THR A 53 -39.79 30.27 31.15
CA THR A 53 -39.74 31.61 31.76
C THR A 53 -38.68 32.49 31.09
N LEU A 54 -37.56 31.92 30.64
CA LEU A 54 -36.53 32.66 29.91
C LEU A 54 -36.95 33.04 28.48
N LEU A 55 -37.90 32.30 27.91
CA LEU A 55 -38.42 32.55 26.57
C LEU A 55 -39.71 33.38 26.58
N ASP A 56 -40.20 33.79 27.76
CA ASP A 56 -41.53 34.39 27.96
C ASP A 56 -42.66 33.57 27.31
N VAL A 57 -42.57 32.24 27.38
CA VAL A 57 -43.59 31.32 26.87
C VAL A 57 -44.23 30.55 28.02
N ASP A 58 -45.54 30.39 27.99
CA ASP A 58 -46.26 29.58 28.97
C ASP A 58 -45.81 28.10 28.93
N GLY A 59 -45.76 27.44 30.10
CA GLY A 59 -45.19 26.10 30.25
C GLY A 59 -45.90 25.03 29.42
N VAL A 60 -47.21 25.19 29.19
CA VAL A 60 -48.02 24.28 28.36
C VAL A 60 -47.69 24.43 26.88
N THR A 61 -47.47 25.67 26.42
CA THR A 61 -47.06 25.92 25.03
C THR A 61 -45.62 25.51 24.80
N TYR A 62 -44.74 25.74 25.78
CA TYR A 62 -43.36 25.29 25.72
C TYR A 62 -43.29 23.76 25.59
N SER A 63 -43.93 23.01 26.49
CA SER A 63 -43.90 21.54 26.47
C SER A 63 -44.48 20.94 25.18
N SER A 64 -45.61 21.46 24.69
CA SER A 64 -46.26 20.93 23.50
C SER A 64 -45.61 21.36 22.17
N ARG A 65 -45.10 22.58 22.07
CA ARG A 65 -44.70 23.17 20.78
C ARG A 65 -43.21 23.36 20.62
N VAL A 66 -42.47 23.62 21.68
CA VAL A 66 -41.05 24.04 21.63
C VAL A 66 -40.13 22.96 22.18
N SER A 67 -40.53 22.28 23.25
CA SER A 67 -39.71 21.28 23.91
C SER A 67 -39.41 20.10 22.97
N GLY A 68 -38.13 19.75 22.85
CA GLY A 68 -37.65 18.70 21.96
C GLY A 68 -37.58 19.07 20.47
N LYS A 69 -38.01 20.27 20.06
CA LYS A 69 -37.89 20.73 18.66
C LYS A 69 -36.68 21.64 18.49
N THR A 70 -35.90 21.40 17.45
CA THR A 70 -34.77 22.25 17.07
C THR A 70 -35.28 23.54 16.46
N LEU A 71 -35.21 24.66 17.18
CA LEU A 71 -35.50 25.97 16.62
C LEU A 71 -34.33 26.45 15.77
N MET A 72 -34.61 26.76 14.51
CA MET A 72 -33.65 27.42 13.63
C MET A 72 -33.58 28.89 14.03
N LEU A 73 -32.44 29.33 14.56
CA LEU A 73 -32.20 30.72 14.93
C LEU A 73 -31.84 31.53 13.67
N THR A 74 -32.80 31.69 12.76
CA THR A 74 -32.59 32.32 11.45
C THR A 74 -32.78 33.82 11.44
N ASP A 75 -33.33 34.39 12.52
CA ASP A 75 -33.77 35.79 12.55
C ASP A 75 -32.86 36.68 13.41
N LEU A 76 -31.61 36.26 13.63
CA LEU A 76 -30.54 37.23 13.88
C LEU A 76 -30.28 37.94 12.54
N PRO A 77 -30.23 39.28 12.50
CA PRO A 77 -29.92 40.00 11.26
C PRO A 77 -28.64 39.39 10.69
N SER A 78 -28.76 38.78 9.52
CA SER A 78 -27.70 38.01 8.89
C SER A 78 -26.52 38.94 8.62
N ALA A 79 -25.60 39.00 9.58
CA ALA A 79 -24.33 39.70 9.45
C ALA A 79 -23.40 38.85 8.59
N GLY A 80 -23.69 38.78 7.29
CA GLY A 80 -22.83 38.16 6.28
C GLY A 80 -22.49 36.68 6.50
N PRO A 81 -21.71 36.09 5.58
CA PRO A 81 -21.24 34.72 5.73
C PRO A 81 -20.27 34.62 6.92
N SER A 82 -20.53 33.68 7.84
CA SER A 82 -19.73 33.54 9.06
C SER A 82 -18.23 33.47 8.78
N ALA A 83 -17.42 34.24 9.52
CA ALA A 83 -15.96 34.30 9.41
C ALA A 83 -15.29 32.90 9.44
N LEU A 84 -15.95 31.95 10.10
CA LEU A 84 -15.50 30.59 10.41
C LEU A 84 -15.58 29.59 9.25
N VAL A 85 -16.44 29.81 8.24
CA VAL A 85 -16.50 28.89 7.09
C VAL A 85 -15.40 29.30 6.13
N THR A 86 -14.27 28.61 6.06
CA THR A 86 -13.20 28.95 5.11
C THR A 86 -13.17 28.00 3.90
N GLY A 87 -12.57 28.44 2.80
CA GLY A 87 -12.26 27.60 1.65
C GLY A 87 -13.40 27.33 0.66
N LYS A 88 -13.27 26.21 -0.07
CA LYS A 88 -14.03 25.88 -1.30
C LYS A 88 -15.56 25.88 -1.15
N LYS A 89 -16.06 25.75 0.08
CA LYS A 89 -17.51 25.81 0.41
C LYS A 89 -18.07 27.24 0.45
N ARG A 90 -17.25 28.27 0.75
CA ARG A 90 -17.65 29.70 0.65
C ARG A 90 -17.88 30.13 -0.79
N ASN A 91 -17.01 29.68 -1.69
CA ASN A 91 -17.00 30.15 -3.09
C ASN A 91 -18.07 29.45 -3.96
N ARG A 92 -19.02 28.74 -3.34
CA ARG A 92 -20.10 28.05 -4.04
C ARG A 92 -21.21 29.06 -4.35
N GLY A 93 -20.97 29.91 -5.35
CA GLY A 93 -21.93 30.91 -5.81
C GLY A 93 -21.24 32.07 -6.52
N ASP A 94 -20.24 32.67 -5.88
CA ASP A 94 -19.61 33.88 -6.40
C ASP A 94 -18.69 33.60 -7.60
N ALA A 95 -18.95 34.26 -8.73
CA ALA A 95 -18.14 34.11 -9.93
C ALA A 95 -16.73 34.71 -9.77
N LYS A 96 -16.62 35.84 -9.05
CA LYS A 96 -15.35 36.57 -8.83
C LYS A 96 -14.37 35.78 -7.96
N SER A 97 -14.82 35.18 -6.85
CA SER A 97 -13.95 34.38 -5.97
C SER A 97 -13.50 33.08 -6.62
N ARG A 98 -14.34 32.49 -7.50
CA ARG A 98 -13.95 31.34 -8.34
C ARG A 98 -12.91 31.72 -9.38
N ALA A 99 -13.04 32.88 -10.03
CA ALA A 99 -12.06 33.36 -10.99
C ALA A 99 -10.70 33.65 -10.31
N ALA A 100 -10.70 34.31 -9.14
CA ALA A 100 -9.50 34.58 -8.37
C ALA A 100 -8.78 33.28 -7.94
N ALA A 101 -9.52 32.30 -7.40
CA ALA A 101 -8.95 31.01 -7.01
C ALA A 101 -8.40 30.20 -8.21
N ARG A 102 -8.99 30.36 -9.41
CA ARG A 102 -8.47 29.77 -10.64
C ARG A 102 -7.17 30.43 -11.07
N ALA A 103 -7.12 31.77 -11.07
CA ALA A 103 -5.91 32.52 -11.41
C ALA A 103 -4.74 32.21 -10.46
N GLU A 104 -5.02 32.07 -9.16
CA GLU A 104 -4.01 31.65 -8.17
C GLU A 104 -3.49 30.24 -8.45
N ALA A 105 -4.40 29.28 -8.72
CA ALA A 105 -4.02 27.92 -9.07
C ALA A 105 -3.23 27.84 -10.40
N GLU A 106 -3.60 28.64 -11.39
CA GLU A 106 -2.88 28.78 -12.66
C GLU A 106 -1.49 29.39 -12.46
N GLY A 107 -1.35 30.38 -11.57
CA GLY A 107 -0.06 30.95 -11.19
C GLY A 107 0.86 29.93 -10.51
N ILE A 108 0.33 29.14 -9.57
CA ILE A 108 1.06 28.05 -8.91
C ILE A 108 1.46 26.96 -9.93
N GLU A 109 0.57 26.63 -10.87
CA GLU A 109 0.86 25.64 -11.91
C GLU A 109 1.93 26.14 -12.88
N LYS A 110 1.88 27.41 -13.26
CA LYS A 110 2.89 28.04 -14.12
C LYS A 110 4.25 28.08 -13.44
N ALA A 111 4.32 28.49 -12.17
CA ALA A 111 5.56 28.44 -11.38
C ALA A 111 6.13 27.02 -11.26
N ARG A 112 5.27 25.99 -11.11
CA ARG A 112 5.70 24.58 -11.12
C ARG A 112 6.21 24.11 -12.48
N ARG A 113 5.59 24.57 -13.58
CA ARG A 113 6.06 24.29 -14.96
C ARG A 113 7.40 24.95 -15.23
N ASP A 114 7.58 26.21 -14.84
CA ASP A 114 8.82 26.97 -15.00
C ASP A 114 9.96 26.34 -14.17
N ALA A 115 9.63 25.75 -13.01
CA ALA A 115 10.54 24.95 -12.20
C ALA A 115 10.79 23.51 -12.74
N GLY A 116 10.25 23.15 -13.91
CA GLY A 116 10.43 21.83 -14.53
C GLY A 116 9.73 20.67 -13.81
N VAL A 117 8.88 20.94 -12.81
CA VAL A 117 8.18 19.92 -12.03
C VAL A 117 6.94 19.45 -12.80
N VAL A 118 7.12 18.42 -13.63
CA VAL A 118 6.01 17.81 -14.36
C VAL A 118 5.14 17.01 -13.39
N GLY A 119 3.89 17.46 -13.21
CA GLY A 119 2.88 16.73 -12.44
C GLY A 119 2.59 15.35 -13.02
N HIS A 120 2.04 14.44 -12.21
CA HIS A 120 1.81 13.03 -12.58
C HIS A 120 0.96 12.85 -13.86
N ARG A 121 0.13 13.83 -14.23
CA ARG A 121 -0.69 13.85 -15.45
C ARG A 121 0.03 14.37 -16.69
N GLY A 122 1.10 15.15 -16.53
CA GLY A 122 1.89 15.70 -17.64
C GLY A 122 3.10 14.84 -18.02
N ARG A 123 3.40 13.81 -17.21
CA ARG A 123 4.42 12.82 -17.55
C ARG A 123 3.91 12.00 -18.73
N LYS A 124 4.49 12.21 -19.92
CA LYS A 124 4.35 11.26 -21.01
C LYS A 124 4.73 9.88 -20.47
N PRO A 125 3.98 8.80 -20.77
CA PRO A 125 4.41 7.47 -20.37
C PRO A 125 5.77 7.22 -21.03
N VAL A 126 6.84 7.27 -20.23
CA VAL A 126 8.16 6.82 -20.65
C VAL A 126 8.11 5.31 -20.61
N THR A 127 7.38 4.71 -21.54
CA THR A 127 7.68 3.34 -21.94
C THR A 127 8.92 3.46 -22.81
N VAL A 128 10.04 2.94 -22.30
CA VAL A 128 11.38 3.07 -22.90
C VAL A 128 11.46 2.49 -24.31
N LEU A 129 10.46 1.71 -24.73
CA LEU A 129 10.40 1.10 -26.05
C LEU A 129 9.21 1.67 -26.84
N SER A 130 9.52 2.37 -27.93
CA SER A 130 8.56 2.63 -29.00
C SER A 130 8.08 1.28 -29.55
N ARG A 131 6.81 1.17 -29.99
CA ARG A 131 6.30 -0.04 -30.67
C ARG A 131 7.13 -0.43 -31.90
N SER A 132 7.97 0.48 -32.42
CA SER A 132 8.78 0.30 -33.62
C SER A 132 10.23 -0.08 -33.38
N SER A 133 10.75 -0.02 -32.15
CA SER A 133 12.14 -0.43 -31.88
C SER A 133 12.18 -1.95 -31.77
N ARG A 134 12.61 -2.62 -32.85
CA ARG A 134 13.00 -4.03 -32.79
C ARG A 134 14.33 -4.10 -32.03
N ILE A 135 14.37 -4.94 -31.01
CA ILE A 135 15.59 -5.22 -30.25
C ILE A 135 15.96 -6.65 -30.61
N ASP A 136 17.20 -6.83 -31.05
CA ASP A 136 17.70 -8.15 -31.40
C ASP A 136 17.99 -8.94 -30.11
N TYR A 137 17.67 -10.24 -30.12
CA TYR A 137 17.87 -11.12 -28.98
C TYR A 137 19.35 -11.17 -28.55
N ALA A 138 20.25 -11.22 -29.54
CA ALA A 138 21.69 -11.20 -29.31
C ALA A 138 22.17 -9.96 -28.53
N ALA A 139 21.52 -8.81 -28.74
CA ALA A 139 21.88 -7.57 -28.04
C ALA A 139 21.54 -7.62 -26.53
N LEU A 140 20.62 -8.50 -26.11
CA LEU A 140 20.26 -8.69 -24.69
C LEU A 140 21.04 -9.81 -24.00
N LEU A 141 21.86 -10.59 -24.71
CA LEU A 141 22.70 -11.62 -24.08
C LEU A 141 23.63 -11.07 -22.99
N PRO A 142 24.32 -9.92 -23.17
CA PRO A 142 25.15 -9.35 -22.10
C PRO A 142 24.34 -9.01 -20.83
N LEU A 143 23.08 -8.59 -20.99
CA LEU A 143 22.19 -8.32 -19.87
C LEU A 143 21.84 -9.62 -19.13
N HIS A 144 21.61 -10.71 -19.86
CA HIS A 144 21.37 -12.02 -19.27
C HIS A 144 22.58 -12.52 -18.46
N TYR A 145 23.80 -12.39 -18.99
CA TYR A 145 25.01 -12.76 -18.27
C TYR A 145 25.23 -11.95 -16.99
N LEU A 146 24.97 -10.64 -17.05
CA LEU A 146 24.98 -9.79 -15.86
C LEU A 146 23.95 -10.26 -14.83
N HIS A 147 22.75 -10.61 -15.28
CA HIS A 147 21.70 -11.11 -14.40
C HIS A 147 22.06 -12.43 -13.72
N ASN A 148 22.72 -13.34 -14.45
CA ASN A 148 23.24 -14.59 -13.87
C ASN A 148 24.27 -14.33 -12.76
N ALA A 149 25.21 -13.40 -12.99
CA ALA A 149 26.19 -12.99 -11.97
C ALA A 149 25.51 -12.34 -10.76
N TYR A 150 24.51 -11.49 -11.00
CA TYR A 150 23.70 -10.87 -9.95
C TYR A 150 22.96 -11.91 -9.10
N LEU A 151 22.30 -12.90 -9.72
CA LEU A 151 21.61 -13.96 -9.01
C LEU A 151 22.59 -14.84 -8.22
N ALA A 152 23.74 -15.19 -8.82
CA ALA A 152 24.77 -15.95 -8.14
C ALA A 152 25.25 -15.24 -6.86
N GLN A 153 25.51 -13.93 -6.93
CA GLN A 153 25.89 -13.13 -5.77
C GLN A 153 24.75 -13.01 -4.74
N THR A 154 23.53 -12.72 -5.21
CA THR A 154 22.35 -12.53 -4.34
C THR A 154 22.02 -13.80 -3.57
N LEU A 155 22.02 -14.94 -4.25
CA LEU A 155 21.77 -16.25 -3.66
C LEU A 155 22.98 -16.78 -2.88
N SER A 156 24.16 -16.17 -3.06
CA SER A 156 25.43 -16.56 -2.43
C SER A 156 25.84 -17.98 -2.87
N LEU A 157 25.76 -18.23 -4.18
CA LEU A 157 26.14 -19.49 -4.80
C LEU A 157 27.67 -19.66 -4.76
N PRO A 158 28.17 -20.88 -4.56
CA PRO A 158 29.60 -21.15 -4.60
C PRO A 158 30.17 -20.96 -6.01
N PRO A 159 31.46 -20.62 -6.15
CA PRO A 159 32.14 -20.68 -7.43
C PRO A 159 32.14 -22.11 -7.97
N TYR A 160 32.12 -22.24 -9.29
CA TYR A 160 32.22 -23.55 -9.93
C TYR A 160 33.58 -24.20 -9.63
N ASP A 161 33.56 -25.38 -9.00
CA ASP A 161 34.75 -26.15 -8.61
C ASP A 161 34.99 -27.37 -9.52
N GLY A 162 34.25 -27.48 -10.63
CA GLY A 162 34.28 -28.64 -11.52
C GLY A 162 33.50 -29.85 -11.01
N SER A 163 32.91 -29.79 -9.80
CA SER A 163 32.03 -30.83 -9.28
C SER A 163 30.64 -30.71 -9.88
N SER A 164 30.05 -31.83 -10.27
CA SER A 164 28.72 -31.89 -10.87
C SER A 164 27.57 -31.68 -9.88
N THR A 165 27.85 -31.67 -8.56
CA THR A 165 26.81 -31.53 -7.53
C THR A 165 26.75 -30.09 -7.01
N PRO A 166 25.81 -29.25 -7.49
CA PRO A 166 25.70 -27.90 -6.99
C PRO A 166 25.27 -27.87 -5.52
N ARG A 167 25.97 -27.11 -4.68
CA ARG A 167 25.51 -26.82 -3.31
C ARG A 167 24.43 -25.75 -3.37
N ILE A 168 23.18 -26.19 -3.36
CA ILE A 168 22.02 -25.30 -3.42
C ILE A 168 21.67 -24.84 -2.00
N PRO A 169 21.44 -23.52 -1.78
CA PRO A 169 20.98 -23.01 -0.50
C PRO A 169 19.58 -23.58 -0.16
N SER A 170 19.21 -23.56 1.13
CA SER A 170 17.90 -24.08 1.56
C SER A 170 16.75 -23.39 0.79
N PRO A 171 15.66 -24.13 0.46
CA PRO A 171 14.58 -23.61 -0.37
C PRO A 171 13.94 -22.36 0.22
N ASP A 172 13.78 -22.29 1.54
CA ASP A 172 13.24 -21.11 2.24
C ASP A 172 14.12 -19.86 2.07
N ALA A 173 15.43 -20.04 2.14
CA ALA A 173 16.38 -18.94 1.97
C ALA A 173 16.41 -18.46 0.51
N LEU A 174 16.35 -19.41 -0.44
CA LEU A 174 16.26 -19.12 -1.87
C LEU A 174 14.97 -18.35 -2.19
N GLN A 175 13.82 -18.83 -1.72
CA GLN A 175 12.52 -18.18 -1.92
C GLN A 175 12.50 -16.75 -1.36
N GLY A 176 13.02 -16.54 -0.14
CA GLY A 176 13.02 -15.23 0.50
C GLY A 176 13.89 -14.19 -0.22
N LYS A 177 15.00 -14.63 -0.82
CA LYS A 177 15.89 -13.79 -1.64
C LYS A 177 15.28 -13.54 -3.03
N LEU A 178 14.80 -14.58 -3.71
CA LEU A 178 14.22 -14.51 -5.04
C LEU A 178 12.93 -13.66 -5.08
N ALA A 179 12.11 -13.71 -4.02
CA ALA A 179 10.91 -12.88 -3.89
C ALA A 179 11.22 -11.36 -3.93
N LYS A 180 12.44 -10.96 -3.55
CA LYS A 180 12.89 -9.55 -3.53
C LYS A 180 13.82 -9.20 -4.69
N ALA A 181 14.31 -10.19 -5.41
CA ALA A 181 15.25 -10.00 -6.51
C ALA A 181 14.59 -9.26 -7.69
N ASP A 182 15.41 -8.65 -8.54
CA ASP A 182 14.96 -8.17 -9.85
C ASP A 182 15.02 -9.30 -10.88
N PHE A 183 14.08 -9.30 -11.82
CA PHE A 183 14.02 -10.26 -12.91
C PHE A 183 14.31 -9.64 -14.28
N THR A 184 14.62 -8.35 -14.38
CA THR A 184 15.12 -7.77 -15.64
C THR A 184 16.44 -8.43 -16.06
N GLY A 185 16.48 -9.06 -17.22
CA GLY A 185 17.60 -9.87 -17.71
C GLY A 185 17.49 -11.37 -17.41
N ALA A 186 16.50 -11.81 -16.64
CA ALA A 186 16.29 -13.23 -16.35
C ALA A 186 15.80 -13.98 -17.60
N GLN A 187 16.19 -15.25 -17.74
CA GLN A 187 15.54 -16.17 -18.67
C GLN A 187 14.23 -16.66 -18.04
N LEU A 188 13.10 -16.35 -18.68
CA LEU A 188 11.77 -16.75 -18.22
C LEU A 188 11.05 -17.59 -19.28
N ARG A 189 10.37 -18.65 -18.83
CA ARG A 189 9.45 -19.45 -19.63
C ARG A 189 8.06 -19.46 -19.00
N VAL A 190 7.02 -19.32 -19.81
CA VAL A 190 5.63 -19.43 -19.36
C VAL A 190 5.24 -20.91 -19.30
N LEU A 191 5.08 -21.45 -18.10
CA LEU A 191 4.68 -22.85 -17.88
C LEU A 191 3.17 -23.01 -18.05
N ALA A 192 2.39 -22.10 -17.45
CA ALA A 192 0.93 -22.09 -17.55
C ALA A 192 0.42 -20.64 -17.58
N ALA A 193 -0.66 -20.40 -18.31
CA ALA A 193 -1.31 -19.09 -18.35
C ALA A 193 -2.81 -19.23 -18.62
N ARG A 194 -3.60 -18.31 -18.09
CA ARG A 194 -5.04 -18.21 -18.37
C ARG A 194 -5.33 -18.06 -19.86
N ASN A 195 -4.43 -17.40 -20.59
CA ASN A 195 -4.48 -17.38 -22.05
C ASN A 195 -3.55 -18.47 -22.59
N PRO A 196 -4.09 -19.54 -23.22
CA PRO A 196 -3.29 -20.65 -23.73
C PRO A 196 -2.29 -20.22 -24.81
N SER A 197 -2.56 -19.13 -25.52
CA SER A 197 -1.65 -18.61 -26.58
C SER A 197 -0.30 -18.12 -26.03
N LEU A 198 -0.21 -17.89 -24.72
CA LEU A 198 1.02 -17.43 -24.05
C LEU A 198 1.82 -18.59 -23.43
N VAL A 199 1.24 -19.80 -23.37
CA VAL A 199 1.91 -20.98 -22.81
C VAL A 199 3.08 -21.36 -23.72
N GLY A 200 4.22 -21.66 -23.11
CA GLY A 200 5.44 -22.03 -23.82
C GLY A 200 6.24 -20.84 -24.37
N VAL A 201 5.78 -19.60 -24.22
CA VAL A 201 6.60 -18.43 -24.55
C VAL A 201 7.81 -18.38 -23.62
N GLU A 202 9.00 -18.32 -24.20
CA GLU A 202 10.26 -18.19 -23.48
C GLU A 202 11.08 -17.00 -24.01
N GLY A 203 11.90 -16.42 -23.14
CA GLY A 203 12.78 -15.32 -23.53
C GLY A 203 13.39 -14.57 -22.35
N ILE A 204 14.19 -13.56 -22.69
CA ILE A 204 14.85 -12.68 -21.72
C ILE A 204 13.89 -11.58 -21.30
N VAL A 205 13.78 -11.30 -20.00
CA VAL A 205 12.95 -10.19 -19.50
C VAL A 205 13.61 -8.84 -19.82
N VAL A 206 12.97 -8.05 -20.68
CA VAL A 206 13.43 -6.69 -21.02
C VAL A 206 12.99 -5.69 -19.96
N GLU A 207 11.73 -5.79 -19.52
CA GLU A 207 11.14 -4.86 -18.57
C GLU A 207 10.21 -5.61 -17.63
N GLU A 208 10.39 -5.33 -16.34
CA GLU A 208 9.49 -5.77 -15.31
C GLU A 208 8.53 -4.64 -14.87
N THR A 209 7.24 -4.84 -15.09
CA THR A 209 6.20 -3.91 -14.62
C THR A 209 5.40 -4.52 -13.47
N ALA A 210 4.50 -3.76 -12.84
CA ALA A 210 3.68 -4.28 -11.74
C ALA A 210 2.92 -5.56 -12.16
N ASN A 211 2.21 -5.53 -13.29
CA ASN A 211 1.31 -6.62 -13.67
C ASN A 211 1.75 -7.42 -14.90
N SER A 212 2.89 -7.12 -15.50
CA SER A 212 3.35 -7.83 -16.70
C SER A 212 4.87 -7.94 -16.79
N PHE A 213 5.33 -9.00 -17.45
CA PHE A 213 6.70 -9.15 -17.93
C PHE A 213 6.72 -8.88 -19.43
N ARG A 214 7.71 -8.12 -19.90
CA ARG A 214 8.02 -7.99 -21.32
C ARG A 214 9.17 -8.93 -21.65
N LEU A 215 8.88 -9.99 -22.40
CA LEU A 215 9.85 -11.02 -22.76
C LEU A 215 10.30 -10.80 -24.21
N LEU A 216 11.61 -10.75 -24.46
CA LEU A 216 12.15 -10.84 -25.81
C LEU A 216 12.44 -12.31 -26.10
N ALA A 217 11.67 -12.90 -27.02
CA ALA A 217 11.87 -14.27 -27.46
C ALA A 217 12.97 -14.33 -28.56
N ALA A 218 13.43 -15.55 -28.85
CA ALA A 218 14.47 -15.79 -29.86
C ALA A 218 14.08 -15.39 -31.30
N ASP A 219 12.80 -15.06 -31.53
CA ASP A 219 12.29 -14.52 -32.80
C ASP A 219 12.41 -12.99 -32.90
N ASP A 220 13.20 -12.36 -32.02
CA ASP A 220 13.41 -10.90 -31.90
C ASP A 220 12.11 -10.11 -31.66
N ARG A 221 11.08 -10.78 -31.13
CA ARG A 221 9.78 -10.17 -30.83
C ARG A 221 9.56 -10.04 -29.34
N VAL A 222 9.21 -8.83 -28.91
CA VAL A 222 8.82 -8.54 -27.54
C VAL A 222 7.35 -8.95 -27.32
N ARG A 223 7.12 -9.87 -26.39
CA ARG A 223 5.82 -10.36 -25.97
C ARG A 223 5.52 -9.87 -24.56
N VAL A 224 4.34 -9.31 -24.35
CA VAL A 224 3.91 -8.83 -23.02
C VAL A 224 3.05 -9.90 -22.37
N VAL A 225 3.55 -10.52 -21.30
CA VAL A 225 2.85 -11.57 -20.57
C VAL A 225 2.31 -11.01 -19.25
N PRO A 226 0.99 -11.06 -19.00
CA PRO A 226 0.43 -10.65 -17.72
C PRO A 226 0.84 -11.63 -16.62
N LYS A 227 1.25 -11.10 -15.47
CA LYS A 227 1.56 -11.86 -14.25
C LYS A 227 0.34 -12.53 -13.60
N PRO A 228 -0.84 -11.87 -13.47
CA PRO A 228 -1.98 -12.53 -12.83
C PRO A 228 -2.54 -13.66 -13.71
N GLY A 229 -2.68 -14.84 -13.13
CA GLY A 229 -3.16 -16.03 -13.84
C GLY A 229 -2.11 -16.67 -14.75
N ALA A 230 -0.82 -16.40 -14.52
CA ALA A 230 0.29 -17.08 -15.19
C ALA A 230 1.30 -17.64 -14.18
N GLN A 231 1.93 -18.75 -14.54
CA GLN A 231 3.04 -19.39 -13.86
C GLN A 231 4.25 -19.36 -14.79
N PHE A 232 5.40 -19.01 -14.22
CA PHE A 232 6.64 -18.87 -14.96
C PHE A 232 7.72 -19.72 -14.33
N THR A 233 8.65 -20.21 -15.14
CA THR A 233 9.87 -20.87 -14.69
C THR A 233 11.04 -19.93 -14.98
N ILE A 234 11.82 -19.61 -13.94
CA ILE A 234 13.09 -18.88 -14.06
C ILE A 234 14.21 -19.91 -14.12
N THR A 235 15.11 -19.77 -15.08
CA THR A 235 16.30 -20.63 -15.20
C THR A 235 17.57 -19.80 -15.06
N PHE A 236 18.51 -20.25 -14.21
CA PHE A 236 19.81 -19.61 -14.00
C PHE A 236 20.87 -20.65 -13.55
N PRO A 237 22.17 -20.39 -13.75
CA PRO A 237 23.23 -21.33 -13.35
C PRO A 237 23.29 -21.52 -11.83
N ALA A 238 23.55 -22.74 -11.40
CA ALA A 238 23.64 -23.13 -9.98
C ALA A 238 24.97 -22.72 -9.32
N CYS A 239 25.94 -22.25 -10.11
CA CYS A 239 27.29 -21.91 -9.70
C CYS A 239 27.62 -20.47 -10.12
N ALA A 240 28.48 -19.82 -9.35
CA ALA A 240 29.08 -18.55 -9.74
C ALA A 240 30.25 -18.78 -10.70
N MET A 241 30.43 -17.87 -11.66
CA MET A 241 31.61 -17.80 -12.50
C MET A 241 32.87 -17.69 -11.62
N PRO A 242 33.89 -18.54 -11.79
CA PRO A 242 35.17 -18.35 -11.14
C PRO A 242 35.86 -17.08 -11.68
N ALA A 243 36.61 -16.39 -10.82
CA ALA A 243 37.34 -15.20 -11.22
C ALA A 243 38.48 -15.59 -12.18
N GLY A 244 38.36 -15.23 -13.46
CA GLY A 244 39.41 -15.44 -14.47
C GLY A 244 38.96 -16.13 -15.77
N GLU A 245 37.74 -16.65 -15.84
CA GLU A 245 37.16 -17.14 -17.10
C GLU A 245 36.46 -15.99 -17.86
N GLU A 246 36.86 -15.73 -19.10
CA GLU A 246 36.27 -14.70 -19.97
C GLU A 246 35.09 -15.23 -20.80
N ASP A 247 35.05 -16.55 -21.06
CA ASP A 247 34.03 -17.20 -21.89
C ASP A 247 32.76 -17.54 -21.12
N VAL A 248 31.90 -16.53 -20.91
CA VAL A 248 30.65 -16.67 -20.13
C VAL A 248 29.67 -17.66 -20.78
N GLU A 249 29.63 -17.73 -22.11
CA GLU A 249 28.74 -18.65 -22.85
C GLU A 249 29.10 -20.12 -22.61
N ALA A 250 30.39 -20.44 -22.67
CA ALA A 250 30.89 -21.79 -22.42
C ALA A 250 30.62 -22.22 -20.98
N PHE A 251 30.77 -21.30 -20.02
CA PHE A 251 30.44 -21.56 -18.62
C PHE A 251 28.95 -21.86 -18.42
N VAL A 252 28.06 -21.03 -18.97
CA VAL A 252 26.60 -21.23 -18.82
C VAL A 252 26.15 -22.57 -19.40
N ALA A 253 26.82 -23.06 -20.45
CA ALA A 253 26.57 -24.37 -21.03
C ALA A 253 27.12 -25.54 -20.18
N LYS A 254 28.21 -25.32 -19.43
CA LYS A 254 28.87 -26.35 -18.61
C LYS A 254 28.27 -26.47 -17.20
N CYS A 255 27.78 -25.37 -16.65
CA CYS A 255 27.25 -25.35 -15.28
C CYS A 255 25.85 -25.93 -15.20
N PRO A 256 25.55 -26.72 -14.15
CA PRO A 256 24.19 -27.20 -13.89
C PRO A 256 23.26 -26.00 -13.66
N GLN A 257 22.01 -26.13 -14.07
CA GLN A 257 21.03 -25.05 -14.02
C GLN A 257 19.98 -25.30 -12.92
N ILE A 258 19.61 -24.23 -12.22
CA ILE A 258 18.48 -24.21 -11.29
C ILE A 258 17.29 -23.63 -12.04
N ALA A 259 16.18 -24.37 -12.02
CA ALA A 259 14.87 -23.93 -12.47
C ALA A 259 13.96 -23.70 -11.26
N VAL A 260 13.36 -22.51 -11.18
CA VAL A 260 12.45 -22.16 -10.08
C VAL A 260 11.12 -21.73 -10.66
N ASP A 261 10.06 -22.39 -10.21
CA ASP A 261 8.71 -22.02 -10.59
C ASP A 261 8.16 -20.90 -9.70
N ILE A 262 7.66 -19.86 -10.36
CA ILE A 262 7.05 -18.70 -9.72
C ILE A 262 5.60 -18.52 -10.18
N VAL A 263 4.73 -18.23 -9.21
CA VAL A 263 3.35 -17.85 -9.46
C VAL A 263 3.30 -16.35 -9.71
N GLY A 264 2.90 -15.93 -10.91
CA GLY A 264 2.93 -14.52 -11.30
C GLY A 264 2.07 -13.61 -10.43
N ALA A 265 0.96 -14.10 -9.88
CA ALA A 265 0.11 -13.34 -8.96
C ALA A 265 0.88 -12.81 -7.73
N SER A 266 1.85 -13.58 -7.22
CA SER A 266 2.70 -13.19 -6.09
C SER A 266 3.70 -12.07 -6.44
N PHE A 267 3.96 -11.89 -7.73
CA PHE A 267 4.91 -10.91 -8.27
C PHE A 267 4.21 -9.73 -8.96
N ALA A 268 2.93 -9.47 -8.66
CA ALA A 268 2.13 -8.36 -9.22
C ALA A 268 2.59 -6.93 -8.78
N PHE A 269 3.76 -6.82 -8.14
CA PHE A 269 4.43 -5.56 -7.85
C PHE A 269 5.73 -5.45 -8.66
N ARG A 270 6.14 -4.22 -8.97
CA ARG A 270 7.45 -3.94 -9.60
C ARG A 270 8.57 -4.41 -8.68
N SER A 271 9.71 -4.80 -9.24
CA SER A 271 10.90 -5.22 -8.48
C SER A 271 11.27 -4.25 -7.34
N GLY A 272 11.38 -2.96 -7.63
CA GLY A 272 11.67 -1.92 -6.63
C GLY A 272 10.62 -1.80 -5.50
N ASP A 273 9.36 -2.10 -5.80
CA ASP A 273 8.28 -2.08 -4.81
C ASP A 273 8.25 -3.35 -3.95
N ARG A 274 8.89 -4.45 -4.38
CA ARG A 274 8.94 -5.74 -3.67
C ARG A 274 9.86 -5.70 -2.46
N ALA A 275 11.04 -5.08 -2.57
CA ALA A 275 12.06 -5.11 -1.53
C ALA A 275 11.59 -4.54 -0.17
N GLY A 276 10.78 -3.48 -0.21
CA GLY A 276 10.24 -2.82 0.99
C GLY A 276 8.91 -3.40 1.50
N ARG A 277 8.29 -4.32 0.76
CA ARG A 277 6.98 -4.88 1.11
C ARG A 277 7.11 -6.12 1.98
N LYS A 278 6.25 -6.21 2.98
CA LYS A 278 6.08 -7.43 3.77
C LYS A 278 5.15 -8.37 3.01
N PHE A 279 5.73 -9.33 2.29
CA PHE A 279 4.97 -10.43 1.70
C PHE A 279 4.24 -11.18 2.80
N ARG A 280 2.92 -11.27 2.69
CA ARG A 280 2.10 -12.10 3.56
C ARG A 280 1.55 -13.25 2.73
N PRO A 281 1.48 -14.47 3.29
CA PRO A 281 0.71 -15.52 2.64
C PRO A 281 -0.71 -15.00 2.40
N ALA A 282 -1.30 -15.40 1.28
CA ALA A 282 -2.69 -15.06 0.98
C ALA A 282 -3.53 -15.54 2.16
N GLN A 283 -4.14 -14.61 2.89
CA GLN A 283 -5.05 -14.98 3.96
C GLN A 283 -6.32 -15.50 3.27
N GLY A 284 -6.52 -16.82 3.32
CA GLY A 284 -7.70 -17.48 2.78
C GLY A 284 -8.97 -16.72 3.16
N GLY A 285 -9.75 -16.34 2.14
CA GLY A 285 -11.08 -15.75 2.30
C GLY A 285 -11.25 -14.27 1.93
N GLY A 286 -10.25 -13.57 1.40
CA GLY A 286 -10.41 -12.14 1.08
C GLY A 286 -9.61 -11.63 -0.12
N GLY A 287 -10.15 -11.78 -1.33
CA GLY A 287 -9.83 -10.93 -2.48
C GLY A 287 -8.60 -11.30 -3.33
N GLY A 288 -7.88 -12.37 -3.01
CA GLY A 288 -7.01 -13.05 -3.97
C GLY A 288 -7.85 -13.97 -4.84
N SER A 289 -7.61 -14.03 -6.13
CA SER A 289 -8.55 -14.65 -7.08
C SER A 289 -8.72 -16.18 -6.93
N GLY A 290 -8.10 -16.86 -5.97
CA GLY A 290 -8.28 -18.30 -5.71
C GLY A 290 -7.70 -19.24 -6.77
N TRP A 291 -7.57 -18.78 -8.01
CA TRP A 291 -7.06 -19.53 -9.16
C TRP A 291 -5.70 -20.20 -8.93
N ALA A 292 -4.79 -19.58 -8.17
CA ALA A 292 -3.48 -20.18 -7.91
C ALA A 292 -3.53 -21.33 -6.90
N GLU A 293 -4.45 -21.27 -5.92
CA GLU A 293 -4.63 -22.35 -4.95
C GLU A 293 -5.29 -23.57 -5.61
N GLU A 294 -6.27 -23.36 -6.48
CA GLU A 294 -6.96 -24.43 -7.21
C GLU A 294 -6.02 -25.27 -8.10
N TRP A 295 -5.00 -24.65 -8.71
CA TRP A 295 -4.01 -25.35 -9.53
C TRP A 295 -2.90 -26.01 -8.72
N VAL A 296 -2.43 -25.39 -7.63
CA VAL A 296 -1.48 -26.03 -6.71
C VAL A 296 -2.13 -27.24 -6.01
N GLU A 297 -3.44 -27.19 -5.76
CA GLU A 297 -4.21 -28.31 -5.24
C GLU A 297 -4.60 -29.37 -6.29
N GLY A 298 -4.68 -29.01 -7.58
CA GLY A 298 -5.35 -29.82 -8.61
C GLY A 298 -4.68 -31.13 -9.06
N GLU A 299 -3.35 -31.20 -9.07
CA GLU A 299 -2.64 -32.39 -9.62
C GLU A 299 -1.59 -32.98 -8.67
N TRP A 300 -0.89 -32.14 -7.91
CA TRP A 300 0.17 -32.61 -7.00
C TRP A 300 -0.35 -32.90 -5.59
N SER A 301 -1.43 -32.25 -5.13
CA SER A 301 -1.96 -32.49 -3.78
C SER A 301 -2.68 -33.83 -3.64
N THR A 302 -3.21 -34.37 -4.75
CA THR A 302 -3.82 -35.70 -4.82
C THR A 302 -2.74 -36.78 -4.87
N LEU A 303 -1.65 -36.55 -5.61
CA LEU A 303 -0.48 -37.43 -5.61
C LEU A 303 0.26 -37.44 -4.28
N LEU A 304 0.48 -36.28 -3.65
CA LEU A 304 1.11 -36.17 -2.33
C LEU A 304 0.21 -36.76 -1.22
N ARG A 305 -1.11 -36.56 -1.26
CA ARG A 305 -2.07 -37.28 -0.38
C ARG A 305 -2.12 -38.78 -0.64
N GLY A 306 -1.82 -39.23 -1.85
CA GLY A 306 -1.68 -40.65 -2.18
C GLY A 306 -0.38 -41.25 -1.64
N LEU A 307 0.65 -40.42 -1.43
CA LEU A 307 1.97 -40.84 -0.94
C LEU A 307 2.08 -40.75 0.59
N GLU A 308 1.47 -39.73 1.21
CA GLU A 308 1.27 -39.64 2.66
C GLU A 308 0.01 -40.42 3.05
N GLY A 309 0.21 -41.70 3.38
CA GLY A 309 -0.85 -42.55 3.90
C GLY A 309 -1.62 -41.90 5.05
N ASP A 310 -2.93 -41.91 4.89
CA ASP A 310 -3.99 -41.59 5.87
C ASP A 310 -4.15 -40.11 6.29
N ALA A 311 -5.32 -39.56 5.95
CA ALA A 311 -5.68 -38.18 6.25
C ALA A 311 -6.24 -38.04 7.69
N PRO A 312 -5.85 -37.02 8.48
CA PRO A 312 -6.57 -36.73 9.71
C PRO A 312 -7.96 -36.14 9.38
N ALA A 313 -8.98 -36.67 10.06
CA ALA A 313 -10.39 -36.35 9.88
C ALA A 313 -10.73 -34.86 9.99
N LYS A 314 -11.69 -34.41 9.17
CA LYS A 314 -12.29 -33.06 9.22
C LYS A 314 -12.98 -32.81 10.56
N ILE A 315 -12.44 -31.89 11.36
CA ILE A 315 -13.07 -31.40 12.59
C ILE A 315 -14.19 -30.40 12.21
N PRO A 316 -15.43 -30.53 12.72
CA PRO A 316 -16.53 -29.63 12.37
C PRO A 316 -16.32 -28.22 12.94
N SER A 317 -16.89 -27.25 12.22
CA SER A 317 -16.71 -25.80 12.42
C SER A 317 -17.27 -25.30 13.76
N GLY A 318 -16.45 -25.38 14.81
CA GLY A 318 -16.64 -24.65 16.06
C GLY A 318 -16.09 -23.23 15.97
N ARG A 319 -16.88 -22.24 16.42
CA ARG A 319 -16.57 -20.80 16.47
C ARG A 319 -15.30 -20.56 17.33
N ARG A 320 -14.12 -20.43 16.73
CA ARG A 320 -12.85 -20.24 17.48
C ARG A 320 -12.61 -18.77 17.84
N LYS A 321 -12.40 -18.54 19.15
CA LYS A 321 -11.99 -17.25 19.74
C LYS A 321 -10.65 -16.78 19.17
N LYS A 322 -10.57 -15.47 18.93
CA LYS A 322 -9.43 -14.73 18.38
C LYS A 322 -8.25 -14.73 19.37
N GLY A 323 -7.41 -15.77 19.33
CA GLY A 323 -6.10 -15.79 19.98
C GLY A 323 -5.04 -15.24 19.03
N LYS A 324 -4.32 -14.20 19.44
CA LYS A 324 -3.11 -13.71 18.75
C LYS A 324 -1.96 -14.69 18.99
N SER A 325 -1.99 -15.87 18.38
CA SER A 325 -0.78 -16.67 18.21
C SER A 325 -0.31 -16.55 16.76
N ARG A 326 0.97 -16.22 16.60
CA ARG A 326 1.68 -16.25 15.31
C ARG A 326 1.73 -17.71 14.87
N ARG A 327 0.70 -18.17 14.17
CA ARG A 327 0.82 -19.37 13.32
C ARG A 327 1.63 -18.94 12.09
N LYS A 328 2.84 -19.49 11.96
CA LYS A 328 3.60 -19.44 10.71
C LYS A 328 2.97 -20.51 9.82
N ASP A 329 2.02 -20.10 8.99
CA ASP A 329 1.59 -20.94 7.88
C ASP A 329 2.72 -20.95 6.83
N PRO A 330 3.05 -22.09 6.20
CA PRO A 330 4.11 -22.15 5.21
C PRO A 330 3.79 -21.26 4.01
N LEU A 331 4.82 -20.58 3.50
CA LEU A 331 4.71 -19.71 2.33
C LEU A 331 4.53 -20.58 1.08
N ALA A 332 3.63 -20.15 0.20
CA ALA A 332 3.23 -20.86 -1.02
C ALA A 332 4.43 -21.49 -1.76
N HIS A 333 4.35 -22.81 -1.98
CA HIS A 333 5.39 -23.62 -2.60
C HIS A 333 5.65 -23.17 -4.05
N GLY A 334 6.88 -22.74 -4.33
CA GLY A 334 7.45 -22.83 -5.66
C GLY A 334 8.27 -24.11 -5.74
N SER A 335 8.18 -24.85 -6.84
CA SER A 335 9.03 -26.02 -7.06
C SER A 335 10.43 -25.55 -7.48
N VAL A 336 11.47 -26.13 -6.89
CA VAL A 336 12.86 -25.91 -7.31
C VAL A 336 13.32 -27.22 -7.94
N GLN A 337 13.55 -27.18 -9.25
CA GLN A 337 14.08 -28.32 -10.00
C GLN A 337 15.51 -28.00 -10.42
N VAL A 338 16.39 -28.98 -10.34
CA VAL A 338 17.80 -28.85 -10.72
C VAL A 338 18.00 -29.73 -11.92
N PHE A 339 18.41 -29.13 -13.03
CA PHE A 339 18.78 -29.85 -14.23
C PHE A 339 20.30 -29.94 -14.27
N THR A 340 20.80 -31.17 -14.25
CA THR A 340 22.22 -31.52 -14.43
C THR A 340 22.59 -31.53 -15.90
#